data_AF-A0A5J5J2I2-F1
#
_entry.id   AF-A0A5J5J2I2-F1
#
_cell.length_a   1.000
_cell.length_b   1.000
_cell.length_c   1.000
_cell.angle_alpha   90.00
_cell.angle_beta   90.00
_cell.angle_gamma   90.00
#
_symmetry.space_group_name_H-M   'P 1'
#
loop_
_entity.id
_entity.type
_entity.pdbx_description
1 polymer ?
#
loop_
_entity_poly.entity_id
_entity_poly.type
_entity_poly.pdbx_seq_one_letter_code
_entity_poly.pdbx_strand_id
1 'polypeptide(L)'
;MATGPEAGWYDDGTGKQRWWDGSRWTDQYIDLNDRYLELRSDPAPTNAPAREGWYDDSRGRLRWWNGTRWTDAARYSGSEEEFAGIVVDGRWIHFGPSSQPVAGASATRSAGAELLKRGRLARPAVARALLGPAGPITPNLLKRSIDPGATYLLVEVGSEVWLASVPPGQEGRAGQFATWINTVSQHYRYR
;
A
#
# COMPACT_ATOMS: atom_id res chain seq x y z
N MET A 1 -33.59 3.00 22.53
CA MET A 1 -33.31 2.29 21.26
C MET A 1 -31.80 2.13 21.19
N ALA A 2 -31.28 0.92 21.34
CA ALA A 2 -29.84 0.70 21.28
C ALA A 2 -29.41 0.73 19.80
N THR A 3 -28.68 1.78 19.40
CA THR A 3 -28.00 1.86 18.11
C THR A 3 -26.87 0.84 18.10
N GLY A 4 -26.96 -0.16 17.22
CA GLY A 4 -25.92 -1.18 17.04
C GLY A 4 -24.62 -0.60 16.49
N PRO A 5 -23.52 -1.37 16.49
CA PRO A 5 -22.21 -0.91 16.06
C PRO A 5 -22.16 -0.71 14.54
N GLU A 6 -21.40 0.30 14.13
CA GLU A 6 -21.22 0.65 12.73
C GLU A 6 -20.22 -0.29 12.04
N ALA A 7 -20.30 -0.37 10.71
CA ALA A 7 -19.34 -1.13 9.92
C ALA A 7 -17.91 -0.61 10.16
N GLY A 8 -16.96 -1.53 10.36
CA GLY A 8 -15.63 -1.15 10.85
C GLY A 8 -14.64 -2.31 10.96
N TRP A 9 -13.39 -1.96 11.23
CA TRP A 9 -12.33 -2.91 11.61
C TRP A 9 -12.35 -3.11 13.12
N TYR A 10 -12.40 -4.37 13.53
CA TYR A 10 -12.46 -4.78 14.93
C TYR A 10 -11.47 -5.93 15.17
N ASP A 11 -10.91 -6.03 16.37
CA ASP A 11 -10.05 -7.16 16.75
C ASP A 11 -10.83 -8.49 16.68
N ASP A 12 -10.26 -9.48 16.00
CA ASP A 12 -10.82 -10.82 15.87
C ASP A 12 -10.37 -11.81 16.96
N GLY A 13 -9.55 -11.33 17.91
CA GLY A 13 -9.02 -12.11 19.02
C GLY A 13 -7.81 -12.97 18.66
N THR A 14 -7.33 -12.92 17.41
CA THR A 14 -6.15 -13.66 16.93
C THR A 14 -4.92 -12.77 16.74
N GLY A 15 -4.99 -11.51 17.16
CA GLY A 15 -3.97 -10.51 16.83
C GLY A 15 -4.10 -9.99 15.40
N LYS A 16 -5.31 -10.05 14.84
CA LYS A 16 -5.67 -9.48 13.54
C LYS A 16 -6.93 -8.61 13.73
N GLN A 17 -7.08 -7.57 12.92
CA GLN A 17 -8.37 -6.89 12.78
C GLN A 17 -9.14 -7.54 11.63
N ARG A 18 -10.42 -7.83 11.81
CA ARG A 18 -11.31 -8.33 10.77
C ARG A 18 -12.37 -7.28 10.43
N TRP A 19 -12.80 -7.23 9.17
CA TRP A 19 -13.85 -6.29 8.78
C TRP A 19 -15.24 -6.83 9.13
N TRP A 20 -15.96 -6.08 9.95
CA TRP A 20 -17.38 -6.28 10.25
C TRP A 20 -18.21 -5.46 9.24
N ASP A 21 -18.99 -6.16 8.42
CA ASP A 21 -19.86 -5.51 7.44
C ASP A 21 -21.18 -5.04 8.06
N GLY A 22 -21.30 -5.00 9.39
CA GLY A 22 -22.56 -4.68 10.03
C GLY A 22 -23.49 -5.86 10.26
N SER A 23 -23.36 -6.97 9.52
CA SER A 23 -24.19 -8.18 9.69
C SER A 23 -23.37 -9.44 9.98
N ARG A 24 -22.16 -9.52 9.44
CA ARG A 24 -21.24 -10.64 9.62
C ARG A 24 -19.78 -10.18 9.49
N TRP A 25 -18.90 -11.02 10.01
CA TRP A 25 -17.48 -10.92 9.70
C TRP A 25 -17.23 -11.33 8.24
N THR A 26 -16.42 -10.54 7.54
CA THR A 26 -15.99 -10.86 6.16
C THR A 26 -14.62 -11.53 6.15
N ASP A 27 -14.20 -12.14 5.06
CA ASP A 27 -12.84 -12.76 4.97
C ASP A 27 -11.69 -11.73 4.86
N GLN A 28 -11.98 -10.45 5.06
CA GLN A 28 -10.99 -9.39 5.05
C GLN A 28 -10.40 -9.21 6.44
N TYR A 29 -9.08 -9.28 6.52
CA TYR A 29 -8.32 -9.11 7.74
C TYR A 29 -7.12 -8.16 7.54
N ILE A 30 -6.68 -7.56 8.64
CA ILE A 30 -5.45 -6.80 8.78
C ILE A 30 -4.58 -7.55 9.79
N ASP A 31 -3.35 -7.84 9.43
CA ASP A 31 -2.38 -8.42 10.36
C ASP A 31 -1.84 -7.32 11.29
N LEU A 32 -2.06 -7.45 12.60
CA LEU A 32 -1.65 -6.43 13.59
C LEU A 32 -0.20 -6.60 14.06
N ASN A 33 0.58 -7.52 13.47
CA ASN A 33 2.03 -7.53 13.67
C ASN A 33 2.73 -6.28 13.09
N ASP A 34 2.00 -5.45 12.35
CA ASP A 34 2.46 -4.15 11.90
C ASP A 34 2.34 -3.12 13.05
N ARG A 35 3.49 -2.72 13.64
CA ARG A 35 3.57 -1.89 14.87
C ARG A 35 2.97 -0.48 14.75
N TYR A 36 2.47 -0.10 13.57
CA TYR A 36 1.97 1.24 13.27
C TYR A 36 0.44 1.32 13.11
N LEU A 37 -0.28 0.20 13.30
CA LEU A 37 -1.74 0.18 13.30
C LEU A 37 -2.31 0.50 14.70
N GLU A 38 -3.24 1.46 14.78
CA GLU A 38 -4.03 1.67 16.00
C GLU A 38 -5.04 0.52 16.17
N LEU A 39 -4.92 -0.22 17.27
CA LEU A 39 -5.89 -1.25 17.64
C LEU A 39 -7.19 -0.60 18.12
N ARG A 40 -8.26 -0.65 17.31
CA ARG A 40 -9.61 -0.59 17.85
C ARG A 40 -9.91 -1.92 18.57
N SER A 41 -9.93 -1.87 19.90
CA SER A 41 -10.09 -3.01 20.81
C SER A 41 -11.54 -3.18 21.28
N ASP A 42 -12.49 -2.49 20.65
CA ASP A 42 -13.90 -2.61 21.00
C ASP A 42 -14.40 -4.00 20.60
N PRO A 43 -15.16 -4.70 21.46
CA PRO A 43 -15.71 -6.00 21.13
C PRO A 43 -16.59 -5.87 19.89
N ALA A 44 -16.65 -6.92 19.06
CA ALA A 44 -17.52 -6.97 17.91
C ALA A 44 -18.86 -7.68 18.23
N PRO A 45 -19.97 -6.93 18.31
CA PRO A 45 -21.29 -7.51 18.35
C PRO A 45 -22.17 -7.06 17.16
N THR A 46 -23.35 -7.65 17.07
CA THR A 46 -24.23 -7.76 15.89
C THR A 46 -25.16 -6.56 15.60
N ASN A 47 -25.26 -6.18 14.30
CA ASN A 47 -26.37 -5.62 13.49
C ASN A 47 -26.42 -4.10 13.10
N ALA A 48 -26.03 -3.80 11.85
CA ALA A 48 -26.80 -3.24 10.69
C ALA A 48 -25.88 -3.22 9.43
N PRO A 49 -26.24 -3.79 8.25
CA PRO A 49 -25.31 -3.96 7.13
C PRO A 49 -24.70 -2.65 6.59
N ALA A 50 -23.41 -2.71 6.27
CA ALA A 50 -22.61 -1.64 5.69
C ALA A 50 -23.22 -1.19 4.37
N ARG A 51 -23.60 0.08 4.31
CA ARG A 51 -24.12 0.71 3.09
C ARG A 51 -22.98 0.86 2.09
N GLU A 52 -23.31 0.96 0.82
CA GLU A 52 -22.31 1.36 -0.18
C GLU A 52 -21.70 2.72 0.19
N GLY A 53 -20.37 2.83 0.13
CA GLY A 53 -19.70 4.02 0.66
C GLY A 53 -18.20 3.91 0.81
N TRP A 54 -17.58 5.02 1.22
CA TRP A 54 -16.17 5.13 1.57
C TRP A 54 -15.97 4.82 3.04
N TYR A 55 -15.06 3.89 3.32
CA TYR A 55 -14.73 3.46 4.67
C TYR A 55 -13.22 3.41 4.86
N ASP A 56 -12.77 3.72 6.07
CA ASP A 56 -11.35 3.64 6.45
C ASP A 56 -10.88 2.18 6.41
N ASP A 57 -9.76 1.94 5.72
CA ASP A 57 -9.14 0.60 5.64
C ASP A 57 -8.05 0.36 6.70
N SER A 58 -7.96 1.29 7.68
CA SER A 58 -6.98 1.39 8.77
C SER A 58 -5.53 1.49 8.32
N ARG A 59 -5.28 1.73 7.02
CA ARG A 59 -3.95 1.91 6.43
C ARG A 59 -3.75 3.33 5.92
N GLY A 60 -4.46 4.30 6.50
CA GLY A 60 -4.36 5.71 6.10
C GLY A 60 -5.06 6.04 4.79
N ARG A 61 -5.96 5.17 4.29
CA ARG A 61 -6.77 5.47 3.11
C ARG A 61 -8.22 5.04 3.32
N LEU A 62 -9.12 5.67 2.58
CA LEU A 62 -10.50 5.21 2.45
C LEU A 62 -10.60 4.29 1.24
N ARG A 63 -11.30 3.17 1.36
CA ARG A 63 -11.66 2.30 0.24
C ARG A 63 -13.17 2.30 0.01
N TRP A 64 -13.59 1.98 -1.21
CA TRP A 64 -15.01 1.88 -1.53
C TRP A 64 -15.55 0.47 -1.24
N TRP A 65 -16.60 0.40 -0.43
CA TRP A 65 -17.44 -0.76 -0.23
C TRP A 65 -18.67 -0.64 -1.12
N ASN A 66 -18.98 -1.66 -1.93
CA ASN A 66 -20.14 -1.64 -2.84
C ASN A 66 -21.39 -2.32 -2.28
N GLY A 67 -21.45 -2.56 -0.96
CA GLY A 67 -22.51 -3.32 -0.31
C GLY A 67 -22.24 -4.82 -0.18
N THR A 68 -21.29 -5.38 -0.95
CA THR A 68 -20.98 -6.82 -0.92
C THR A 68 -19.48 -7.13 -0.83
N ARG A 69 -18.63 -6.28 -1.43
CA ARG A 69 -17.18 -6.40 -1.42
C ARG A 69 -16.50 -5.04 -1.45
N TRP A 70 -15.26 -5.01 -0.99
CA TRP A 70 -14.35 -3.90 -1.23
C TRP A 70 -13.94 -3.87 -2.70
N THR A 71 -13.87 -2.69 -3.30
CA THR A 71 -13.35 -2.48 -4.65
C THR A 71 -11.90 -1.97 -4.61
N ASP A 72 -11.29 -1.82 -5.79
CA ASP A 72 -9.96 -1.22 -5.93
C ASP A 72 -9.97 0.31 -5.85
N ALA A 73 -11.15 0.94 -5.73
CA ALA A 73 -11.26 2.38 -5.59
C ALA A 73 -10.77 2.80 -4.18
N ALA A 74 -9.82 3.73 -4.16
CA ALA A 74 -9.21 4.28 -2.96
C ALA A 74 -9.21 5.82 -2.98
N ARG A 75 -9.28 6.45 -1.81
CA ARG A 75 -9.11 7.89 -1.57
C ARG A 75 -8.12 8.10 -0.43
N TYR A 76 -7.35 9.18 -0.51
CA TYR A 76 -6.32 9.55 0.47
C TYR A 76 -6.67 10.90 1.13
N SER A 77 -5.93 11.29 2.16
CA SER A 77 -6.26 12.42 3.07
C SER A 77 -6.25 13.80 2.41
N GLY A 78 -5.78 13.92 1.16
CA GLY A 78 -5.74 15.16 0.38
C GLY A 78 -4.46 15.98 0.53
N SER A 79 -3.50 15.55 1.36
CA SER A 79 -2.12 16.08 1.41
C SER A 79 -1.11 15.15 0.74
N GLU A 80 -1.58 14.37 -0.23
CA GLU A 80 -0.80 13.31 -0.87
C GLU A 80 0.23 13.88 -1.85
N GLU A 81 1.41 13.25 -1.87
CA GLU A 81 2.36 13.41 -2.97
C GLU A 81 2.34 12.10 -3.78
N GLU A 82 1.99 12.19 -5.07
CA GLU A 82 1.92 11.04 -5.98
C GLU A 82 2.97 11.13 -7.09
N PHE A 83 3.62 10.00 -7.36
CA PHE A 83 4.42 9.82 -8.55
C PHE A 83 4.43 8.37 -9.03
N ALA A 84 4.21 8.17 -10.33
CA ALA A 84 4.22 6.85 -10.97
C ALA A 84 3.31 5.79 -10.29
N GLY A 85 2.17 6.25 -9.73
CA GLY A 85 1.21 5.41 -9.02
C GLY A 85 1.61 5.02 -7.60
N ILE A 86 2.75 5.54 -7.11
CA ILE A 86 3.13 5.51 -5.70
C ILE A 86 2.58 6.77 -5.05
N VAL A 87 1.83 6.59 -3.96
CA VAL A 87 1.22 7.68 -3.19
C VAL A 87 1.81 7.63 -1.79
N VAL A 88 2.27 8.75 -1.26
CA VAL A 88 2.63 8.87 0.16
C VAL A 88 1.62 9.80 0.81
N ASP A 89 1.02 9.31 1.88
CA ASP A 89 0.01 10.04 2.64
C ASP A 89 0.29 9.90 4.15
N GLY A 90 0.81 10.98 4.74
CA GLY A 90 1.20 11.00 6.14
C GLY A 90 2.22 9.91 6.48
N ARG A 91 1.83 8.98 7.37
CA ARG A 91 2.67 7.85 7.83
C ARG A 91 2.66 6.64 6.90
N TRP A 92 1.91 6.70 5.79
CA TRP A 92 1.71 5.57 4.89
C TRP A 92 2.26 5.86 3.50
N ILE A 93 2.72 4.80 2.85
CA ILE A 93 3.07 4.79 1.43
C ILE A 93 2.28 3.67 0.75
N HIS A 94 1.78 3.93 -0.44
CA HIS A 94 0.84 3.08 -1.17
C HIS A 94 1.33 2.83 -2.58
N PHE A 95 1.07 1.63 -3.09
CA PHE A 95 1.29 1.29 -4.49
C PHE A 95 0.20 0.34 -4.96
N GLY A 96 -0.82 0.90 -5.62
CA GLY A 96 -2.02 0.15 -5.97
C GLY A 96 -2.73 -0.39 -4.72
N PRO A 97 -3.01 -1.70 -4.63
CA PRO A 97 -3.66 -2.27 -3.45
C PRO A 97 -2.72 -2.37 -2.24
N SER A 98 -1.40 -2.38 -2.44
CA SER A 98 -0.40 -2.49 -1.37
C SER A 98 -0.27 -1.18 -0.60
N SER A 99 -0.11 -1.27 0.71
CA SER A 99 0.07 -0.13 1.60
C SER A 99 0.96 -0.56 2.75
N GLN A 100 1.95 0.28 3.07
CA GLN A 100 2.96 0.00 4.07
C GLN A 100 3.25 1.29 4.87
N PRO A 101 3.69 1.19 6.12
CA PRO A 101 4.21 2.36 6.84
C PRO A 101 5.40 2.94 6.07
N VAL A 102 5.43 4.27 5.92
CA VAL A 102 6.55 4.95 5.25
C VAL A 102 7.82 4.91 6.09
N ALA A 103 7.71 4.69 7.41
CA ALA A 103 8.83 4.61 8.32
C ALA A 103 9.77 3.45 7.94
N GLY A 104 11.02 3.79 7.61
CA GLY A 104 12.02 2.80 7.18
C GLY A 104 11.96 2.43 5.70
N ALA A 105 11.06 3.06 4.92
CA ALA A 105 11.11 2.98 3.46
C ALA A 105 12.42 3.60 2.92
N SER A 106 12.90 3.09 1.80
CA SER A 106 13.98 3.70 1.03
C SER A 106 13.64 3.73 -0.45
N ALA A 107 13.95 4.82 -1.14
CA ALA A 107 13.63 5.00 -2.54
C ALA A 107 14.87 5.38 -3.36
N THR A 108 15.02 4.75 -4.52
CA THR A 108 16.12 5.00 -5.47
C THR A 108 15.63 4.96 -6.90
N ARG A 109 16.24 5.79 -7.76
CA ARG A 109 16.04 5.72 -9.21
C ARG A 109 17.03 4.74 -9.82
N SER A 110 16.58 3.83 -10.65
CA SER A 110 17.41 2.82 -11.32
C SER A 110 17.09 2.74 -12.82
N ALA A 111 18.12 2.61 -13.65
CA ALA A 111 17.93 2.31 -15.07
C ALA A 111 17.55 0.83 -15.25
N GLY A 112 16.72 0.52 -16.25
CA GLY A 112 16.30 -0.85 -16.54
C GLY A 112 17.47 -1.80 -16.82
N ALA A 113 18.45 -1.36 -17.60
CA ALA A 113 19.66 -2.13 -17.87
C ALA A 113 20.43 -2.52 -16.59
N GLU A 114 20.50 -1.63 -15.60
CA GLU A 114 21.14 -1.91 -14.30
C GLU A 114 20.34 -2.94 -13.48
N LEU A 115 19.02 -2.85 -13.50
CA LEU A 115 18.14 -3.83 -12.83
C LEU A 115 18.29 -5.23 -13.46
N LEU A 116 18.36 -5.30 -14.78
CA LEU A 116 18.58 -6.56 -15.50
C LEU A 116 19.97 -7.15 -15.24
N LYS A 117 21.01 -6.30 -15.15
CA LYS A 117 22.38 -6.71 -14.83
C LYS A 117 22.49 -7.30 -13.43
N ARG A 118 21.77 -6.76 -12.44
CA ARG A 118 21.72 -7.31 -11.07
C ARG A 118 21.09 -8.70 -11.03
N GLY A 119 20.14 -8.99 -11.92
CA GLY A 119 19.52 -10.31 -12.09
C GLY A 119 18.62 -10.78 -10.94
N ARG A 120 18.65 -10.11 -9.79
CA ARG A 120 17.79 -10.36 -8.62
C ARG A 120 17.59 -9.07 -7.81
N LEU A 121 16.49 -9.00 -7.09
CA LEU A 121 16.17 -7.92 -6.14
C LEU A 121 16.50 -8.37 -4.71
N ALA A 122 16.71 -7.41 -3.80
CA ALA A 122 17.10 -7.69 -2.42
C ALA A 122 15.99 -8.37 -1.60
N ARG A 123 14.73 -8.21 -2.00
CA ARG A 123 13.53 -8.80 -1.38
C ARG A 123 12.50 -9.15 -2.46
N PRO A 124 11.43 -9.91 -2.13
CA PRO A 124 10.30 -10.08 -3.03
C PRO A 124 9.76 -8.70 -3.45
N ALA A 125 9.59 -8.50 -4.75
CA ALA A 125 9.19 -7.22 -5.29
C ALA A 125 7.77 -7.26 -5.83
N VAL A 126 7.06 -6.14 -5.79
CA VAL A 126 5.75 -5.96 -6.41
C VAL A 126 5.92 -4.90 -7.50
N ALA A 127 5.48 -5.19 -8.72
CA ALA A 127 5.45 -4.19 -9.80
C ALA A 127 4.02 -4.03 -10.29
N ARG A 128 3.52 -2.80 -10.32
CA ARG A 128 2.28 -2.46 -11.02
C ARG A 128 2.52 -2.24 -12.52
N ALA A 129 3.77 -1.98 -12.90
CA ALA A 129 4.11 -1.30 -14.15
C ALA A 129 4.26 -2.22 -15.39
N LEU A 130 3.73 -3.44 -15.37
CA LEU A 130 3.88 -4.38 -16.49
C LEU A 130 2.58 -4.83 -17.14
N LEU A 131 1.58 -3.94 -17.08
CA LEU A 131 0.23 -4.16 -17.59
C LEU A 131 -0.54 -5.18 -16.73
N GLY A 132 -0.74 -4.87 -15.44
CA GLY A 132 -1.69 -5.59 -14.59
C GLY A 132 -1.33 -5.61 -13.10
N PRO A 133 -2.20 -6.20 -12.26
CA PRO A 133 -1.90 -6.48 -10.85
C PRO A 133 -0.83 -7.59 -10.80
N ALA A 134 0.44 -7.24 -10.93
CA ALA A 134 1.52 -8.22 -10.87
C ALA A 134 1.84 -8.51 -9.39
N GLY A 135 1.77 -9.79 -9.04
CA GLY A 135 2.26 -10.31 -7.76
C GLY A 135 3.80 -10.29 -7.68
N PRO A 136 4.40 -11.11 -6.81
CA PRO A 136 5.84 -11.06 -6.56
C PRO A 136 6.68 -11.26 -7.83
N ILE A 137 7.65 -10.36 -8.07
CA ILE A 137 8.57 -10.42 -9.22
C ILE A 137 9.63 -11.47 -8.95
N THR A 138 9.57 -12.56 -9.72
CA THR A 138 10.65 -13.56 -9.79
C THR A 138 11.77 -13.11 -10.74
N PRO A 139 12.99 -13.65 -10.66
CA PRO A 139 14.08 -13.31 -11.59
C PRO A 139 13.72 -13.46 -13.08
N ASN A 140 12.93 -14.49 -13.41
CA ASN A 140 12.47 -14.71 -14.79
C ASN A 140 11.41 -13.70 -15.20
N LEU A 141 10.51 -13.33 -14.28
CA LEU A 141 9.53 -12.29 -14.54
C LEU A 141 10.25 -10.96 -14.76
N LEU A 142 11.16 -10.57 -13.86
CA LEU A 142 11.96 -9.34 -13.94
C LEU A 142 12.56 -9.12 -15.34
N LYS A 143 13.15 -10.15 -15.95
CA LYS A 143 13.75 -10.04 -17.30
C LYS A 143 12.74 -9.71 -18.40
N ARG A 144 11.53 -10.26 -18.31
CA ARG A 144 10.42 -9.97 -19.25
C ARG A 144 9.74 -8.64 -18.96
N SER A 145 10.05 -8.10 -17.80
CA SER A 145 9.30 -7.07 -17.12
C SER A 145 10.01 -5.73 -17.05
N ILE A 146 11.24 -5.67 -17.53
CA ILE A 146 12.05 -4.46 -17.48
C ILE A 146 12.47 -4.13 -18.89
N ASP A 147 12.07 -2.94 -19.34
CA ASP A 147 12.65 -2.34 -20.53
C ASP A 147 14.05 -1.81 -20.14
N PRO A 148 15.13 -2.31 -20.77
CA PRO A 148 16.48 -1.85 -20.48
C PRO A 148 16.68 -0.35 -20.71
N GLY A 149 15.91 0.26 -21.62
CA GLY A 149 15.98 1.68 -21.94
C GLY A 149 15.14 2.58 -21.03
N ALA A 150 14.26 2.01 -20.21
CA ALA A 150 13.41 2.76 -19.31
C ALA A 150 14.09 3.06 -17.97
N THR A 151 13.58 4.08 -17.28
CA THR A 151 13.96 4.40 -15.90
C THR A 151 12.87 3.93 -14.96
N TYR A 152 13.26 3.44 -13.79
CA TYR A 152 12.36 2.94 -12.76
C TYR A 152 12.63 3.64 -11.43
N LEU A 153 11.56 3.87 -10.68
CA LEU A 153 11.61 4.21 -9.26
C LEU A 153 11.45 2.91 -8.47
N LEU A 154 12.46 2.60 -7.67
CA LEU A 154 12.53 1.43 -6.81
C LEU A 154 12.34 1.87 -5.37
N VAL A 155 11.32 1.35 -4.70
CA VAL A 155 11.02 1.65 -3.29
C VAL A 155 11.07 0.39 -2.45
N GLU A 156 12.04 0.28 -1.56
CA GLU A 156 12.08 -0.79 -0.56
C GLU A 156 11.28 -0.37 0.67
N VAL A 157 10.24 -1.10 1.03
CA VAL A 157 9.38 -0.77 2.16
C VAL A 157 8.83 -2.04 2.81
N GLY A 158 8.86 -2.11 4.15
CA GLY A 158 8.51 -3.34 4.86
C GLY A 158 9.35 -4.53 4.36
N SER A 159 8.69 -5.62 3.97
CA SER A 159 9.33 -6.79 3.34
C SER A 159 9.29 -6.77 1.79
N GLU A 160 8.87 -5.66 1.20
CA GLU A 160 8.59 -5.54 -0.24
C GLU A 160 9.56 -4.60 -0.95
N VAL A 161 9.68 -4.77 -2.26
CA VAL A 161 10.29 -3.79 -3.17
C VAL A 161 9.29 -3.41 -4.23
N TRP A 162 8.96 -2.14 -4.37
CA TRP A 162 8.05 -1.65 -5.40
C TRP A 162 8.82 -1.12 -6.59
N LEU A 163 8.42 -1.55 -7.79
CA LEU A 163 8.94 -1.02 -9.05
C LEU A 163 7.87 -0.25 -9.79
N ALA A 164 8.08 1.05 -9.93
CA ALA A 164 7.25 1.95 -10.73
C ALA A 164 8.03 2.45 -11.95
N SER A 165 7.41 2.37 -13.13
CA SER A 165 8.00 2.91 -14.36
C SER A 165 7.96 4.43 -14.32
N VAL A 166 9.11 5.08 -14.57
CA VAL A 166 9.20 6.54 -14.63
C VAL A 166 8.76 7.00 -16.01
N PRO A 167 7.77 7.91 -16.11
CA PRO A 167 7.40 8.49 -17.40
C PRO A 167 8.62 9.15 -18.08
N PRO A 168 8.82 8.96 -19.40
CA PRO A 168 9.95 9.56 -20.11
C PRO A 168 10.03 11.08 -19.90
N GLY A 169 11.23 11.61 -19.64
CA GLY A 169 11.45 13.03 -19.39
C GLY A 169 11.11 13.50 -17.96
N GLN A 170 10.67 12.60 -17.07
CA GLN A 170 10.41 12.90 -15.65
C GLN A 170 11.48 12.33 -14.71
N GLU A 171 12.68 12.05 -15.20
CA GLU A 171 13.76 11.43 -14.41
C GLU A 171 14.26 12.35 -13.29
N GLY A 172 14.17 13.67 -13.49
CA GLY A 172 14.46 14.68 -12.45
C GLY A 172 13.42 14.66 -11.33
N ARG A 173 12.13 14.61 -11.69
CA ARG A 173 11.02 14.50 -10.73
C ARG A 173 11.08 13.18 -9.96
N ALA A 174 11.44 12.08 -10.63
CA ALA A 174 11.65 10.79 -9.97
C ALA A 174 12.77 10.85 -8.90
N GLY A 175 13.86 11.56 -9.20
CA GLY A 175 14.94 11.77 -8.22
C GLY A 175 14.52 12.63 -7.02
N GLN A 176 13.75 13.70 -7.27
CA GLN A 176 13.19 14.54 -6.21
C GLN A 176 12.22 13.76 -5.33
N PHE A 177 11.30 13.00 -5.94
CA PHE A 177 10.31 12.19 -5.22
C PHE A 177 10.99 11.08 -4.39
N ALA A 178 12.02 10.42 -4.93
CA ALA A 178 12.82 9.45 -4.16
C ALA A 178 13.49 10.09 -2.93
N THR A 179 14.08 11.28 -3.10
CA THR A 179 14.70 12.03 -2.00
C THR A 179 13.69 12.42 -0.94
N TRP A 180 12.49 12.83 -1.38
CA TRP A 180 11.39 13.17 -0.50
C TRP A 180 10.87 11.96 0.29
N ILE A 181 10.62 10.80 -0.35
CA ILE A 181 10.27 9.56 0.36
C ILE A 181 11.30 9.24 1.45
N ASN A 182 12.59 9.32 1.13
CA ASN A 182 13.67 9.05 2.09
C ASN A 182 13.63 10.02 3.28
N THR A 183 13.32 11.29 3.03
CA THR A 183 13.19 12.32 4.06
C THR A 183 11.98 12.04 4.97
N VAL A 184 10.83 11.75 4.38
CA VAL A 184 9.59 11.41 5.11
C VAL A 184 9.77 10.13 5.93
N SER A 185 10.37 9.09 5.34
CA SER A 185 10.71 7.83 6.01
C SER A 185 11.57 8.05 7.25
N GLN A 186 12.60 8.91 7.15
CA GLN A 186 13.43 9.26 8.30
C GLN A 186 12.64 10.04 9.36
N HIS A 187 11.78 10.98 8.96
CA HIS A 187 10.96 11.75 9.88
C HIS A 187 10.07 10.85 10.76
N TYR A 188 9.41 9.85 10.16
CA TYR A 188 8.53 8.93 10.89
C TYR A 188 9.27 7.79 11.59
N ARG A 189 10.54 7.54 11.27
CA ARG A 189 11.35 6.53 11.97
C ARG A 189 11.73 6.93 13.40
N TYR A 190 11.75 8.23 13.69
CA TYR A 190 12.21 8.78 14.97
C TYR A 190 11.11 9.51 15.77
N ARG A 191 9.84 9.32 15.40
CA ARG A 191 8.66 9.81 16.13
C ARG A 191 7.87 8.64 16.69
#